data_AF-A0A352FQX9-F1
#
_entry.id   AF-A0A352FQX9-F1
#
_cell.length_a   1.000
_cell.length_b   1.000
_cell.length_c   1.000
_cell.angle_alpha   90.00
_cell.angle_beta   90.00
_cell.angle_gamma   90.00
#
_symmetry.space_group_name_H-M   'P 1'
#
loop_
_entity.id
_entity.type
_entity.pdbx_description
1 polymer ?
#
loop_
_entity_poly.entity_id
_entity_poly.type
_entity_poly.pdbx_seq_one_letter_code
_entity_poly.pdbx_strand_id
1 'polypeptide(L)' 'MNQTLAKIGQALSQGLTRQRVCEACGNEFSCGASLRGCWCSEIDLSDETRADLKDKYKDCLCRDCLASLSESSRGLE' A
#
# COMPACT_ATOMS: atom_id res chain seq x y z
N MET A 1 -30.88 29.10 22.11
CA MET A 1 -29.61 28.58 22.63
C MET A 1 -29.80 27.11 22.93
N ASN A 2 -29.22 26.20 22.12
CA ASN A 2 -28.40 25.08 22.63
C ASN A 2 -28.22 23.96 21.60
N GLN A 3 -27.05 24.04 20.96
CA GLN A 3 -26.03 23.00 21.01
C GLN A 3 -26.29 21.74 20.19
N THR A 4 -26.22 21.94 18.88
CA THR A 4 -25.46 21.16 17.89
C THR A 4 -24.17 20.53 18.45
N LEU A 5 -24.25 19.55 19.35
CA LEU A 5 -23.10 18.97 20.06
C LEU A 5 -22.91 17.46 19.88
N ALA A 6 -23.47 16.87 18.81
CA ALA A 6 -23.24 15.46 18.44
C ALA A 6 -22.56 15.27 17.07
N LYS A 7 -21.85 16.30 16.58
CA LYS A 7 -21.12 16.26 15.30
C LYS A 7 -19.66 16.74 15.42
N ILE A 8 -19.13 16.85 16.64
CA ILE A 8 -17.73 17.22 16.91
C ILE A 8 -16.99 15.98 17.41
N GLY A 9 -16.95 14.94 16.57
CA GLY A 9 -16.26 13.68 16.86
C GLY A 9 -15.75 12.96 15.61
N GLN A 10 -15.74 13.62 14.45
CA GLN A 10 -15.30 13.05 13.16
C GLN A 10 -14.07 13.75 12.57
N ALA A 11 -13.43 14.66 13.31
CA ALA A 11 -12.39 15.54 12.75
C ALA A 11 -11.13 15.63 13.62
N LEU A 12 -10.71 14.52 14.22
CA LEU A 12 -9.36 14.41 14.79
C LEU A 12 -8.58 13.33 14.02
N SER A 13 -7.46 13.76 13.44
CA SER A 13 -6.29 12.94 13.10
C SER A 13 -6.39 11.97 11.92
N GLN A 14 -6.72 12.50 10.74
CA GLN A 14 -6.30 11.93 9.45
C GLN A 14 -4.76 12.02 9.35
N GLY A 15 -4.09 11.12 10.05
CA GLY A 15 -2.63 11.00 10.15
C GLY A 15 -2.23 9.58 10.55
N LEU A 16 -2.99 8.58 10.10
CA LEU A 16 -2.82 7.18 10.49
C LEU A 16 -2.61 6.37 9.21
N THR A 17 -1.46 5.73 9.10
CA THR A 17 -1.13 4.82 8.01
C THR A 17 -2.29 3.86 7.74
N ARG A 18 -2.82 3.89 6.51
CA ARG A 18 -3.99 3.07 6.16
C ARG A 18 -3.58 1.60 6.20
N GLN A 19 -4.08 0.84 7.17
CA GLN A 19 -3.86 -0.60 7.19
C GLN A 19 -4.58 -1.22 5.99
N ARG A 20 -3.87 -2.09 5.28
CA ARG A 20 -4.33 -2.85 4.11
C ARG A 20 -3.88 -4.29 4.26
N VAL A 21 -4.59 -5.21 3.62
CA VAL A 21 -4.20 -6.62 3.57
C VAL A 21 -3.51 -6.87 2.24
N CYS A 22 -2.37 -7.55 2.25
CA CYS A 22 -1.63 -7.89 1.05
C CYS A 22 -2.38 -8.99 0.27
N GLU A 23 -2.67 -8.79 -1.01
CA GLU A 23 -3.33 -9.81 -1.84
C GLU A 23 -2.41 -11.02 -2.13
N ALA A 24 -1.09 -10.83 -2.13
CA ALA A 24 -0.13 -11.91 -2.38
C ALA A 24 0.10 -12.82 -1.16
N CYS A 25 0.26 -12.25 0.04
CA CYS A 25 0.59 -13.02 1.25
C CYS A 25 -0.50 -13.02 2.34
N GLY A 26 -1.54 -12.20 2.22
CA GLY A 26 -2.62 -12.10 3.21
C GLY A 26 -2.27 -11.34 4.50
N ASN A 27 -1.07 -10.78 4.62
CA ASN A 27 -0.66 -10.06 5.83
C ASN A 27 -1.21 -8.63 5.86
N GLU A 28 -1.59 -8.19 7.06
CA GLU A 28 -1.91 -6.78 7.33
C GLU A 28 -0.64 -5.93 7.32
N PHE A 29 -0.66 -4.85 6.55
CA PHE A 29 0.46 -3.92 6.42
C PHE A 29 -0.01 -2.47 6.37
N SER A 30 0.89 -1.57 6.75
CA SER A 30 0.67 -0.13 6.64
C SER A 30 0.92 0.36 5.21
N CYS A 31 -0.10 0.91 4.55
CA CYS A 31 0.06 1.55 3.25
C CYS A 31 1.03 2.74 3.37
N GLY A 32 2.07 2.73 2.54
CA GLY A 32 3.08 3.79 2.50
C GLY A 32 2.61 5.08 1.84
N ALA A 33 1.44 5.09 1.20
CA ALA A 33 0.93 6.24 0.47
C ALA A 33 0.72 7.42 1.42
N SER A 34 1.68 8.33 1.38
CA SER A 34 1.74 9.54 2.20
C SER A 34 1.76 10.76 1.29
N LEU A 35 1.56 11.94 1.87
CA LEU A 35 1.66 13.23 1.14
C LEU A 35 3.02 13.42 0.43
N ARG A 36 4.07 12.71 0.87
CA ARG A 36 5.41 12.74 0.27
C ARG A 36 5.69 11.65 -0.77
N GLY A 37 4.78 10.70 -0.97
CA GLY A 37 4.97 9.57 -1.88
C GLY A 37 4.62 8.21 -1.26
N CYS A 38 4.92 7.13 -1.98
CA CYS A 38 4.75 5.75 -1.53
C CYS A 38 6.06 5.00 -1.75
N TRP A 39 6.53 4.26 -0.73
CA TRP A 39 7.68 3.36 -0.89
C TRP A 39 7.45 2.33 -2.01
N CYS A 40 6.20 2.02 -2.36
CA CYS A 40 5.86 1.15 -3.48
C CYS A 40 6.31 1.68 -4.83
N SER A 41 6.47 3.01 -4.97
CA SER A 41 7.02 3.64 -6.17
C SER A 41 8.55 3.74 -6.14
N GLU A 42 9.17 3.55 -4.97
CA GLU A 42 10.64 3.53 -4.81
C GLU A 42 11.23 2.13 -5.10
N ILE A 43 10.41 1.08 -5.07
CA ILE A 43 10.83 -0.27 -5.44
C ILE A 43 10.98 -0.32 -6.96
N ASP A 44 12.20 -0.63 -7.40
CA ASP A 44 12.53 -0.78 -8.81
C ASP A 44 11.99 -2.13 -9.31
N LEU A 45 10.83 -2.07 -9.96
CA LEU A 45 10.19 -3.20 -10.62
C LEU A 45 10.33 -2.99 -12.12
N SER A 46 10.81 -4.01 -12.84
CA SER A 46 10.78 -4.02 -14.30
C SER A 46 9.34 -3.88 -14.81
N ASP A 47 9.16 -3.20 -15.95
CA ASP A 47 7.84 -3.00 -16.56
C ASP A 47 7.08 -4.31 -16.77
N GLU A 48 7.79 -5.39 -17.13
CA GLU A 48 7.20 -6.73 -17.29
C GLU A 48 6.61 -7.26 -15.98
N THR A 49 7.39 -7.23 -14.89
CA THR A 49 6.91 -7.60 -13.54
C THR A 49 5.74 -6.73 -13.13
N ARG A 50 5.81 -5.41 -13.36
CA ARG A 50 4.74 -4.49 -12.99
C ARG A 50 3.45 -4.76 -13.77
N ALA A 51 3.56 -5.11 -15.05
CA ALA A 51 2.42 -5.50 -15.88
C ALA A 51 1.81 -6.84 -15.40
N ASP A 52 2.63 -7.86 -15.13
CA ASP A 52 2.18 -9.16 -14.58
C ASP A 52 1.48 -8.97 -13.23
N LEU A 53 2.05 -8.14 -12.34
CA LEU A 53 1.44 -7.84 -11.05
C LEU A 53 0.13 -7.10 -11.19
N LYS A 54 -0.01 -6.18 -12.13
CA LYS A 54 -1.26 -5.44 -12.36
C LYS A 54 -2.36 -6.31 -12.98
N ASP A 55 -1.98 -7.35 -13.71
CA ASP A 55 -2.90 -8.34 -14.26
C ASP A 55 -3.34 -9.36 -13.20
N LYS A 56 -2.38 -9.89 -12.43
CA LYS A 56 -2.62 -10.89 -11.38
C LYS A 56 -3.25 -10.31 -10.12
N TYR A 57 -2.76 -9.16 -9.67
CA TYR A 57 -3.18 -8.52 -8.43
C TYR A 57 -3.93 -7.23 -8.72
N LYS A 58 -5.13 -7.12 -8.17
CA LYS A 58 -5.98 -5.92 -8.29
C LYS A 58 -5.98 -5.08 -7.03
N ASP A 59 -5.51 -5.62 -5.91
CA ASP A 59 -5.42 -4.91 -4.64
C ASP A 59 -3.97 -4.56 -4.24
N CYS A 60 -3.79 -4.05 -3.02
CA CYS A 60 -2.52 -3.54 -2.55
C CYS A 60 -1.56 -4.67 -2.16
N LEU A 61 -0.29 -4.54 -2.53
CA LEU A 61 0.79 -5.46 -2.15
C LEU A 61 1.68 -4.82 -1.08
N CYS A 62 2.16 -5.63 -0.13
CA CYS A 62 3.09 -5.16 0.90
C CYS A 62 4.51 -5.00 0.34
N ARG A 63 5.34 -4.23 1.07
CA ARG A 63 6.73 -3.94 0.69
C ARG A 63 7.56 -5.20 0.51
N ASP A 64 7.34 -6.18 1.38
CA ASP A 64 8.09 -7.44 1.38
C ASP A 64 7.82 -8.26 0.11
N CYS A 65 6.54 -8.44 -0.24
CA CYS A 65 6.16 -9.11 -1.48
C CYS A 65 6.70 -8.36 -2.71
N LEU A 66 6.53 -7.02 -2.77
CA LEU A 66 7.04 -6.22 -3.88
C LEU A 66 8.57 -6.30 -4.00
N ALA A 67 9.30 -6.29 -2.88
CA ALA A 67 10.75 -6.44 -2.87
C ALA A 67 11.16 -7.84 -3.37
N SER A 68 10.53 -8.91 -2.85
CA SER A 68 10.79 -10.28 -3.31
C SER A 68 10.52 -10.45 -4.81
N LEU A 69 9.48 -9.81 -5.34
CA LEU A 69 9.16 -9.79 -6.77
C LEU A 69 10.20 -9.01 -7.58
N SER A 70 10.69 -7.87 -7.05
CA SER A 70 11.76 -7.10 -7.69
C SER A 70 13.05 -7.90 -7.82
N GLU A 71 13.38 -8.70 -6.80
CA GLU A 71 14.54 -9.59 -6.83
C GLU A 71 14.32 -10.79 -7.76
N SER A 72 13.11 -11.38 -7.75
CA SER A 72 12.76 -12.50 -8.62
C SER A 72 12.85 -12.14 -10.11
N SER A 73 12.54 -10.89 -10.47
CA SER A 73 12.70 -10.40 -11.85
C SER A 73 14.16 -10.12 -12.25
N ARG A 74 15.07 -10.04 -11.29
CA ARG A 74 16.52 -9.82 -11.53
C ARG A 74 17.33 -11.12 -11.48
N GLY A 75 16.71 -12.27 -11.19
CA GLY A 75 17.41 -13.52 -10.96
C GLY A 75 16.67 -14.74 -11.47
N LEU A 76 16.88 -15.04 -12.75
CA LEU A 76 17.25 -16.39 -13.18
C LEU A 76 18.78 -16.30 -13.32
N GLU A 77 19.63 -17.02 -12.58
CA GLU A 77 19.59 -18.40 -12.09
C GLU A 77 20.21 -18.56 -10.70
#